data_AF-A0A7Z9QVG8-F1
#
_entry.id   AF-A0A7Z9QVG8-F1
#
_cell.length_a   1.000
_cell.length_b   1.000
_cell.length_c   1.000
_cell.angle_alpha   90.00
_cell.angle_beta   90.00
_cell.angle_gamma   90.00
#
_symmetry.space_group_name_H-M   'P 1'
#
loop_
_entity.id
_entity.type
_entity.pdbx_description
1 polymer ?
#
loop_
_entity_poly.entity_id
_entity_poly.type
_entity_poly.pdbx_seq_one_letter_code
_entity_poly.pdbx_strand_id
1 'polypeptide(L)'
;MAYIGHGMMIEDLSSIGLSLQQVLVDQHGWTLLTAVSLMLFSLLHNPCSTTMLTIYKETKSVKWTVFSGLMPLSIAFILLFILNQGVQLLKLL
;
A
#
# COMPACT_ATOMS: atom_id res chain seq x y z
N MET A 1 6.21 21.06 -5.74
CA MET A 1 7.51 20.37 -5.69
C MET A 1 7.29 18.87 -5.49
N ALA A 2 7.59 18.04 -6.48
CA ALA A 2 7.49 16.58 -6.38
C ALA A 2 8.72 15.91 -7.00
N TYR A 3 9.18 14.80 -6.41
CA TYR A 3 10.28 13.98 -6.91
C TYR A 3 9.71 12.67 -7.48
N ILE A 4 9.62 12.58 -8.81
CA ILE A 4 9.06 11.40 -9.51
C ILE A 4 10.09 10.81 -10.48
N GLY A 5 11.00 9.96 -10.01
CA GLY A 5 11.91 9.12 -10.83
C GLY A 5 12.85 9.81 -11.84
N HIS A 6 12.68 11.11 -12.10
CA HIS A 6 13.37 11.89 -13.12
C HIS A 6 14.68 12.50 -12.62
N GLY A 7 15.10 12.19 -11.39
CA GLY A 7 16.35 12.70 -10.82
C GLY A 7 16.37 14.20 -10.52
N MET A 8 15.25 14.91 -10.72
CA MET A 8 15.13 16.36 -10.50
C MET A 8 13.78 16.73 -9.87
N MET A 9 13.75 17.83 -9.11
CA MET A 9 12.55 18.36 -8.48
C MET A 9 11.69 19.04 -9.54
N ILE A 10 10.45 18.60 -9.69
CA ILE A 10 9.50 19.24 -10.61
C ILE A 10 8.63 20.22 -9.83
N GLU A 11 8.59 21.47 -10.30
CA GLU A 11 7.89 22.58 -9.65
C GLU A 11 6.44 22.73 -10.15
N ASP A 12 6.16 22.30 -11.37
CA ASP A 12 4.84 22.41 -11.99
C ASP A 12 3.89 21.28 -11.56
N LEU A 13 3.23 21.48 -10.42
CA LEU A 13 2.23 20.55 -9.87
C LEU A 13 1.00 20.38 -10.78
N SER A 14 0.67 21.39 -11.58
CA SER A 14 -0.52 21.38 -12.45
C SER A 14 -0.36 20.42 -13.62
N SER A 15 0.84 20.41 -14.24
CA SER A 15 1.20 19.45 -15.28
C SER A 15 1.30 18.01 -14.73
N ILE A 16 1.81 17.85 -13.51
CA ILE A 16 1.92 16.54 -12.84
C ILE A 16 0.53 15.95 -12.58
N GLY A 17 -0.41 16.74 -12.07
CA GLY A 17 -1.77 16.27 -11.77
C GLY A 17 -2.47 15.67 -12.99
N LEU A 18 -2.38 16.35 -14.14
CA LEU A 18 -2.94 15.87 -15.41
C LEU A 18 -2.27 14.57 -15.88
N SER A 19 -0.93 14.51 -15.85
CA SER A 19 -0.19 13.31 -16.29
C SER A 19 -0.48 12.08 -15.41
N LEU A 20 -0.59 12.28 -14.09
CA LEU A 20 -0.94 11.22 -13.15
C LEU A 20 -2.40 10.77 -13.32
N GLN A 21 -3.32 11.70 -13.57
CA GLN A 21 -4.71 11.34 -13.85
C GLN A 21 -4.82 10.51 -15.12
N GLN A 22 -4.11 10.89 -16.20
CA GLN A 22 -4.11 10.12 -17.45
C GLN A 22 -3.59 8.69 -17.24
N VAL A 23 -2.49 8.52 -16.52
CA VAL A 23 -1.93 7.18 -16.28
C VAL A 23 -2.81 6.38 -15.32
N LEU A 24 -3.14 6.93 -14.15
CA LEU A 24 -3.81 6.19 -13.10
C LEU A 24 -5.28 5.95 -13.42
N VAL A 25 -6.01 6.98 -13.85
CA VAL A 25 -7.47 6.93 -14.07
C VAL A 25 -7.80 6.52 -15.49
N ASP A 26 -7.25 7.20 -16.50
CA ASP A 26 -7.68 6.98 -17.90
C ASP A 26 -7.11 5.68 -18.50
N GLN A 27 -5.85 5.33 -18.17
CA GLN A 27 -5.20 4.12 -18.70
C GLN A 27 -5.39 2.89 -17.81
N HIS A 28 -5.35 3.07 -16.47
CA HIS A 28 -5.40 1.96 -15.51
C HIS A 28 -6.72 1.86 -14.73
N GLY A 29 -7.69 2.76 -14.96
CA GLY A 29 -9.02 2.68 -14.36
C GLY A 29 -9.03 2.81 -12.84
N TRP A 30 -8.05 3.51 -12.25
CA TRP A 30 -8.00 3.67 -10.80
C TRP A 30 -9.27 4.31 -10.27
N THR A 31 -9.86 3.62 -9.31
CA THR A 31 -11.00 4.11 -8.53
C THR A 31 -10.51 4.63 -7.17
N LEU A 32 -11.36 5.37 -6.48
CA LEU A 32 -11.04 5.82 -5.12
C LEU A 32 -10.81 4.63 -4.17
N LEU A 33 -11.48 3.50 -4.43
CA LEU A 33 -11.26 2.25 -3.70
C LEU A 33 -9.83 1.73 -3.89
N THR A 34 -9.32 1.68 -5.13
CA THR A 34 -7.95 1.20 -5.39
C THR A 34 -6.89 2.13 -4.77
N ALA A 35 -7.12 3.45 -4.80
CA ALA A 35 -6.22 4.41 -4.17
C ALA A 35 -6.15 4.21 -2.65
N VAL A 36 -7.30 4.09 -1.98
CA VAL A 36 -7.38 3.86 -0.54
C VAL A 36 -6.76 2.51 -0.18
N SER A 37 -7.05 1.44 -0.93
CA SER A 37 -6.44 0.13 -0.73
C SER A 37 -4.92 0.17 -0.80
N LEU A 38 -4.35 0.90 -1.76
CA LEU A 38 -2.91 1.03 -1.90
C LEU A 38 -2.29 1.81 -0.74
N MET A 39 -2.94 2.89 -0.27
CA MET A 39 -2.48 3.65 0.89
C MET A 39 -2.43 2.79 2.17
N LEU A 40 -3.50 2.02 2.44
CA LEU A 40 -3.52 1.12 3.60
C LEU A 40 -2.46 0.03 3.49
N PHE A 41 -2.32 -0.59 2.32
CA PHE A 41 -1.31 -1.62 2.10
C PHE A 41 0.10 -1.06 2.34
N SER A 42 0.43 0.10 1.78
CA SER A 42 1.74 0.73 1.98
C SER A 42 2.06 0.99 3.45
N LEU A 43 1.05 1.34 4.26
CA LEU A 43 1.23 1.65 5.67
C LEU A 43 1.39 0.39 6.54
N LEU A 44 0.69 -0.69 6.20
CA LEU A 44 0.60 -1.91 7.03
C LEU A 44 1.52 -3.03 6.57
N HIS A 45 1.93 -3.10 5.30
CA HIS A 45 2.65 -4.27 4.77
C HIS A 45 4.09 -4.42 5.26
N ASN A 46 4.64 -3.46 6.00
CA ASN A 46 6.08 -3.23 5.99
C ASN A 46 6.84 -3.70 7.26
N PRO A 47 6.98 -5.01 7.52
CA PRO A 47 8.18 -5.52 8.15
C PRO A 47 9.25 -5.65 7.06
N CYS A 48 10.23 -4.75 7.07
CA CYS A 48 11.39 -4.91 6.20
C CYS A 48 12.18 -6.19 6.59
N SER A 49 12.79 -6.84 5.59
CA SER A 49 13.54 -8.09 5.79
C SER A 49 14.60 -7.97 6.89
N THR A 50 15.20 -6.78 7.04
CA THR A 50 16.15 -6.46 8.10
C THR A 50 15.54 -6.57 9.49
N THR A 51 14.29 -6.13 9.69
CA THR A 51 13.57 -6.27 10.96
C THR A 51 13.30 -7.74 11.28
N MET A 52 12.88 -8.53 10.29
CA MET A 52 12.69 -9.97 10.47
C MET A 52 14.00 -10.68 10.82
N LEU A 53 15.11 -10.30 10.16
CA LEU A 53 16.43 -10.86 10.47
C LEU A 53 16.87 -10.55 11.91
N THR A 54 16.61 -9.35 12.42
CA THR A 54 16.90 -9.00 13.82
C THR A 54 16.07 -9.86 14.78
N ILE A 55 14.77 -9.99 14.54
CA ILE A 55 13.88 -10.84 15.37
C ILE A 55 14.37 -12.29 15.38
N TYR A 56 14.82 -12.81 14.24
CA TYR A 56 15.39 -14.15 14.15
C TYR A 56 16.66 -14.29 14.98
N LYS A 57 17.57 -13.31 14.93
CA LYS A 57 18.83 -13.35 15.70
C LYS A 57 18.61 -13.29 17.20
N GLU A 58 17.65 -12.49 17.66
CA GLU A 58 17.31 -12.33 19.08
C GLU A 58 16.49 -13.50 19.63
N THR A 59 15.54 -14.03 18.85
CA THR A 59 14.62 -15.09 19.32
C THR A 59 15.13 -16.50 18.97
N LYS A 60 16.07 -16.62 18.03
CA LYS A 60 16.53 -17.87 17.37
C LYS A 60 15.40 -18.77 16.85
N SER A 61 14.20 -18.24 16.68
CA SER A 61 13.02 -19.01 16.32
C SER A 61 12.44 -18.54 14.99
N VAL A 62 12.49 -19.44 14.01
CA VAL A 62 11.92 -19.21 12.67
C VAL A 62 10.39 -19.05 12.75
N LYS A 63 9.73 -19.80 13.64
CA LYS A 63 8.27 -19.73 13.82
C LYS A 63 7.81 -18.33 14.22
N TRP A 64 8.52 -17.70 15.16
CA TRP A 64 8.21 -16.34 15.63
C TRP A 64 8.59 -15.26 14.62
N THR A 65 9.64 -15.49 13.83
CA THR A 65 10.05 -14.57 12.76
C THR A 65 9.04 -14.55 11.62
N VAL A 66 8.53 -15.71 11.22
CA VAL A 66 7.48 -15.77 10.20
C VAL A 66 6.18 -15.17 10.74
N PHE A 67 5.84 -15.43 12.01
CA PHE A 67 4.66 -14.86 12.64
C PHE A 67 4.69 -13.32 12.67
N SER A 68 5.83 -12.71 12.97
CA SER A 68 5.97 -11.24 13.00
C SER A 68 5.80 -10.59 11.63
N GLY A 69 6.13 -11.29 10.54
CA GLY A 69 5.86 -10.85 9.18
C GLY A 69 4.42 -11.12 8.73
N LEU A 70 3.86 -12.25 9.13
CA LEU A 70 2.53 -12.70 8.71
C LEU A 70 1.39 -11.94 9.41
N MET A 71 1.60 -11.50 10.66
CA MET A 71 0.62 -10.74 11.43
C MET A 71 0.22 -9.40 10.76
N PRO A 72 1.16 -8.51 10.36
CA PRO A 72 0.81 -7.29 9.65
C PRO A 72 0.18 -7.56 8.27
N LEU A 73 0.63 -8.61 7.57
CA LEU A 73 0.06 -9.02 6.29
C LEU A 73 -1.42 -9.44 6.43
N SER A 74 -1.73 -10.23 7.46
CA SER A 74 -3.10 -10.70 7.68
C SER A 74 -4.03 -9.53 8.06
N ILE A 75 -3.57 -8.60 8.88
CA ILE A 75 -4.32 -7.38 9.23
C ILE A 75 -4.59 -6.53 7.99
N ALA A 76 -3.58 -6.31 7.15
CA ALA A 76 -3.74 -5.57 5.90
C ALA A 76 -4.77 -6.24 4.99
N PHE A 77 -4.70 -7.57 4.83
CA PHE A 77 -5.64 -8.33 4.02
C PHE A 77 -7.09 -8.22 4.53
N ILE A 78 -7.29 -8.35 5.85
CA ILE A 78 -8.61 -8.21 6.48
C ILE A 78 -9.18 -6.80 6.25
N LEU A 79 -8.37 -5.76 6.41
CA LEU A 79 -8.80 -4.38 6.18
C LEU A 79 -9.21 -4.12 4.74
N LEU A 80 -8.43 -4.63 3.78
CA LEU A 80 -8.77 -4.56 2.35
C LEU A 80 -10.07 -5.31 2.03
N PHE A 81 -10.25 -6.48 2.62
CA PHE A 81 -11.48 -7.25 2.48
C PHE A 81 -12.70 -6.49 3.02
N ILE A 82 -12.60 -5.92 4.23
CA ILE A 82 -13.67 -5.11 4.84
C ILE A 82 -13.99 -3.89 3.98
N LEU A 83 -12.97 -3.19 3.46
CA LEU A 83 -13.17 -2.03 2.58
C LEU A 83 -13.92 -2.42 1.30
N ASN A 84 -13.51 -3.51 0.65
CA ASN A 84 -14.18 -4.00 -0.55
C ASN A 84 -15.63 -4.40 -0.26
N GLN A 85 -15.86 -5.14 0.82
CA GLN A 85 -17.22 -5.53 1.24
C GLN A 85 -18.08 -4.31 1.58
N GLY A 86 -17.53 -3.31 2.27
CA GLY A 86 -18.24 -2.08 2.61
C GLY A 86 -18.66 -1.28 1.38
N VAL A 87 -17.80 -1.18 0.38
CA VAL A 87 -18.15 -0.50 -0.89
C VAL A 87 -19.20 -1.30 -1.68
N GLN A 88 -19.12 -2.62 -1.71
CA GLN A 88 -20.16 -3.42 -2.38
C GLN A 88 -21.52 -3.34 -1.67
N LEU A 89 -21.52 -3.35 -0.33
CA LEU A 89 -22.74 -3.20 0.46
C LEU A 89 -23.37 -1.81 0.27
N LEU A 90 -22.55 -0.75 0.22
CA LEU A 90 -22.99 0.62 -0.03
C LEU A 90 -23.53 0.81 -1.45
N LYS A 91 -23.01 0.08 -2.45
CA LYS A 91 -23.53 0.09 -3.82
C LYS A 91 -24.84 -0.69 -4.00
N LEU A 92 -25.17 -1.59 -3.06
CA LEU A 92 -26.39 -2.39 -3.05
C LEU A 92 -27.58 -1.67 -2.35
N LEU A 93 -27.31 -0.57 -1.64
CA LEU A 93 -28.28 0.27 -0.94
C LEU A 93 -28.65 1.49 -1.80
#